data_AF-A0A150FRC3-F1
#
_entry.id   AF-A0A150FRC3-F1
#
_cell.length_a   1.000
_cell.length_b   1.000
_cell.length_c   1.000
_cell.angle_alpha   90.00
_cell.angle_beta   90.00
_cell.angle_gamma   90.00
#
_symmetry.space_group_name_H-M   'P 1'
#
loop_
_entity.id
_entity.type
_entity.pdbx_description
1 polymer ?
#
loop_
_entity_poly.entity_id
_entity_poly.type
_entity_poly.pdbx_seq_one_letter_code
_entity_poly.pdbx_strand_id
1 'polypeptide(L)'
;MFHKGEKERVLAYSVHAACDKKGFVLSSIVSAANVHDSVVFKELYENVKSKFTEISAVAVDSGYKTPYICKILLDDNVTPVMPYKRPMTKKGFFKKHDFVYDEYYDCYKCEFLHKCTCSKNNKKVVCRHVWEEYLEEAEHLRHTTYNKSIYALRSQTIERVFADLKEKHGLCYTTLRGIDKVRMQTLLAFACLNLKKLANWKWKNSKNQLIFLIFLSIKYVFSKLRDKSYARLKICPFGQIVLSTN
;
A
#
# COMPACT_ATOMS: atom_id res chain seq x y z
N MET A 1 -8.60 7.09 -18.92
CA MET A 1 -9.77 7.40 -18.07
C MET A 1 -9.95 6.23 -17.11
N PHE A 2 -10.14 6.47 -15.81
CA PHE A 2 -10.23 5.40 -14.81
C PHE A 2 -11.67 4.90 -14.68
N HIS A 3 -11.85 3.58 -14.55
CA HIS A 3 -13.16 2.96 -14.40
C HIS A 3 -13.32 2.50 -12.94
N LYS A 4 -14.17 3.20 -12.18
CA LYS A 4 -14.46 2.86 -10.77
C LYS A 4 -15.45 1.68 -10.64
N GLY A 5 -16.07 1.30 -11.76
CA GLY A 5 -16.96 0.17 -11.96
C GLY A 5 -17.36 0.06 -13.44
N GLU A 6 -18.40 -0.71 -13.75
CA GLU A 6 -18.86 -0.87 -15.14
C GLU A 6 -19.44 0.43 -15.75
N LYS A 7 -20.04 1.29 -14.93
CA LYS A 7 -20.78 2.49 -15.39
C LYS A 7 -20.05 3.81 -15.18
N GLU A 8 -19.16 3.92 -14.19
CA GLU A 8 -18.56 5.19 -13.82
C GLU A 8 -17.13 5.34 -14.33
N ARG A 9 -16.95 6.33 -15.22
CA ARG A 9 -15.64 6.77 -15.68
C ARG A 9 -15.27 8.06 -14.97
N VAL A 10 -14.16 8.02 -14.23
CA VAL A 10 -13.70 9.14 -13.41
C VAL A 10 -12.28 9.53 -13.82
N LEU A 11 -11.98 10.82 -13.74
CA LEU A 11 -10.60 11.31 -13.79
C LEU A 11 -10.01 11.19 -12.39
N ALA A 12 -9.13 10.20 -12.19
CA ALA A 12 -8.53 9.92 -10.90
C ALA A 12 -7.01 9.79 -11.03
N TYR A 13 -6.33 10.05 -9.92
CA TYR A 13 -4.88 9.94 -9.78
C TYR A 13 -4.58 8.97 -8.64
N SER A 14 -3.48 8.24 -8.78
CA SER A 14 -2.97 7.35 -7.75
C SER A 14 -1.68 7.93 -7.18
N VAL A 15 -1.57 7.92 -5.85
CA VAL A 15 -0.36 8.36 -5.14
C VAL A 15 0.35 7.13 -4.61
N HIS A 16 1.59 6.93 -5.05
CA HIS A 16 2.49 5.88 -4.58
C HIS A 16 3.54 6.53 -3.70
N ALA A 17 3.78 5.99 -2.51
CA ALA A 17 4.75 6.56 -1.58
C ALA A 17 5.56 5.47 -0.88
N ALA A 18 6.84 5.76 -0.66
CA ALA A 18 7.75 4.92 0.11
C ALA A 18 8.01 5.56 1.48
N CYS A 19 7.98 4.75 2.53
CA CYS A 19 8.17 5.19 3.90
C CYS A 19 9.21 4.34 4.63
N ASP A 20 9.93 4.97 5.56
CA ASP A 20 10.80 4.27 6.52
C ASP A 20 10.00 3.57 7.62
N LYS A 21 10.66 2.73 8.43
CA LYS A 21 10.12 2.05 9.63
C LYS A 21 9.54 3.00 10.67
N LYS A 22 10.01 4.25 10.73
CA LYS A 22 9.45 5.31 11.60
C LYS A 22 8.25 6.04 10.95
N GLY A 23 7.93 5.68 9.70
CA GLY A 23 6.87 6.26 8.89
C GLY A 23 7.21 7.62 8.29
N PHE A 24 8.49 8.00 8.20
CA PHE A 24 8.89 9.16 7.40
C PHE A 24 8.71 8.83 5.93
N VAL A 25 8.08 9.73 5.18
CA VAL A 25 7.90 9.56 3.73
C VAL A 25 9.20 9.96 3.05
N LEU A 26 9.79 9.05 2.28
CA LEU A 26 11.09 9.21 1.64
C LEU A 26 10.96 9.69 0.19
N SER A 27 9.98 9.13 -0.52
CA SER A 27 9.69 9.44 -1.92
C SER A 27 8.21 9.22 -2.21
N SER A 28 7.68 9.95 -3.19
CA SER A 28 6.32 9.77 -3.68
C SER A 28 6.21 10.07 -5.16
N ILE A 29 5.40 9.29 -5.86
CA ILE A 29 5.09 9.46 -7.28
C ILE A 29 3.57 9.54 -7.43
N VAL A 30 3.11 10.45 -8.28
CA VAL A 30 1.70 10.56 -8.65
C VAL A 30 1.54 10.07 -10.07
N SER A 31 0.67 9.11 -10.28
CA SER A 31 0.35 8.52 -11.57
C SER A 31 -1.13 8.73 -11.89
N ALA A 32 -1.52 8.52 -13.15
CA ALA A 32 -2.92 8.42 -13.50
C ALA A 32 -3.49 7.10 -12.96
N ALA A 33 -4.71 7.11 -12.42
CA ALA A 33 -5.27 5.93 -11.74
C ALA A 33 -5.51 4.71 -12.65
N ASN A 34 -5.43 4.87 -13.97
CA ASN A 34 -5.50 3.76 -14.92
C ASN A 34 -4.16 3.03 -15.11
N VAL A 35 -3.05 3.57 -14.60
CA VAL A 35 -1.74 2.91 -14.64
C VAL A 35 -1.68 1.89 -13.52
N HIS A 36 -1.23 0.67 -13.83
CA HIS A 36 -1.12 -0.39 -12.84
C HIS A 36 0.04 -0.12 -11.87
N ASP A 37 -0.19 -0.35 -10.58
CA ASP A 37 0.75 -0.07 -9.49
C ASP A 37 2.16 -0.68 -9.73
N SER A 38 2.22 -1.88 -10.31
CA SER A 38 3.48 -2.56 -10.59
C SER A 38 4.40 -1.80 -11.56
N VAL A 39 3.84 -0.96 -12.42
CA VAL A 39 4.60 -0.16 -13.39
C VAL A 39 5.33 0.97 -12.68
N VAL A 40 4.68 1.59 -11.68
CA VAL A 40 5.21 2.74 -10.95
C VAL A 40 6.26 2.34 -9.90
N PHE A 41 6.23 1.07 -9.46
CA PHE A 41 7.13 0.58 -8.42
C PHE A 41 8.61 0.80 -8.72
N LYS A 42 9.05 0.52 -9.96
CA LYS A 42 10.45 0.61 -10.35
C LYS A 42 10.99 2.04 -10.16
N GLU A 43 10.28 3.02 -10.69
CA GLU A 43 10.66 4.44 -10.57
C GLU A 43 10.68 4.89 -9.11
N LEU A 44 9.69 4.46 -8.31
CA LEU A 44 9.63 4.79 -6.89
C LEU A 44 10.83 4.20 -6.14
N TYR A 45 11.16 2.94 -6.42
CA TYR A 45 12.25 2.22 -5.78
C TYR A 45 13.62 2.80 -6.16
N GLU A 46 13.87 3.11 -7.44
CA GLU A 46 15.10 3.76 -7.90
C GLU A 46 15.31 5.14 -7.26
N ASN A 47 14.23 5.91 -7.09
CA ASN A 47 14.28 7.21 -6.39
C ASN A 47 14.67 7.09 -4.90
N VAL A 48 14.35 5.97 -4.26
CA VAL A 48 14.76 5.70 -2.87
C VAL A 48 16.18 5.15 -2.84
N LYS A 49 16.50 4.19 -3.70
CA LYS A 49 17.82 3.55 -3.81
C LYS A 49 18.93 4.55 -4.12
N SER A 50 18.65 5.55 -4.96
CA SER A 50 19.61 6.63 -5.26
C SER A 50 19.94 7.53 -4.06
N LYS A 51 19.06 7.60 -3.05
CA LYS A 51 19.25 8.43 -1.85
C LYS A 51 19.72 7.65 -0.64
N PHE A 52 19.43 6.35 -0.58
CA PHE A 52 19.69 5.49 0.57
C PHE A 52 20.39 4.22 0.10
N THR A 53 21.59 3.97 0.64
CA THR A 53 22.43 2.83 0.28
C THR A 53 22.08 1.55 1.04
N GLU A 54 21.40 1.65 2.19
CA GLU A 54 21.09 0.51 3.06
C GLU A 54 19.58 0.24 3.05
N ILE A 55 19.13 -0.63 2.13
CA ILE A 55 17.75 -1.12 2.10
C ILE A 55 17.79 -2.64 2.35
N SER A 56 17.34 -3.08 3.52
CA SER A 56 17.37 -4.51 3.88
C SER A 56 16.13 -5.27 3.39
N ALA A 57 14.95 -4.66 3.54
CA ALA A 57 13.68 -5.28 3.21
C ALA A 57 12.69 -4.24 2.70
N VAL A 58 11.84 -4.63 1.75
CA VAL A 58 10.81 -3.78 1.17
C VAL A 58 9.44 -4.43 1.33
N ALA A 59 8.58 -3.80 2.13
CA ALA A 59 7.21 -4.24 2.35
C ALA A 59 6.26 -3.57 1.35
N VAL A 60 5.51 -4.38 0.61
CA VAL A 60 4.58 -3.91 -0.43
C VAL A 60 3.20 -4.51 -0.28
N ASP A 61 2.20 -3.86 -0.87
CA ASP A 61 0.85 -4.43 -0.97
C ASP A 61 0.81 -5.62 -1.94
N SER A 62 -0.25 -6.41 -1.83
CA SER A 62 -0.64 -7.49 -2.73
C SER A 62 -0.70 -7.08 -4.21
N GLY A 63 -1.00 -5.81 -4.52
CA GLY A 63 -1.00 -5.26 -5.88
C GLY A 63 0.39 -5.21 -6.54
N TYR A 64 1.46 -5.19 -5.74
CA TYR A 64 2.85 -5.18 -6.22
C TYR A 64 3.46 -6.58 -6.32
N LYS A 65 2.70 -7.62 -5.94
CA LYS A 65 3.17 -9.01 -5.99
C LYS A 65 3.22 -9.51 -7.43
N THR A 66 4.36 -9.28 -8.08
CA THR A 66 4.62 -9.68 -9.47
C THR A 66 6.02 -10.30 -9.59
N PRO A 67 6.23 -11.27 -10.50
CA PRO A 67 7.54 -11.90 -10.71
C PRO A 67 8.65 -10.88 -11.01
N TYR A 68 8.33 -9.83 -11.78
CA TYR A 68 9.28 -8.77 -12.12
C TYR A 68 9.75 -7.97 -10.91
N ILE A 69 8.85 -7.60 -10.01
CA ILE A 69 9.21 -6.86 -8.79
C ILE A 69 10.02 -7.73 -7.84
N CYS A 70 9.64 -9.00 -7.67
CA CYS A 70 10.42 -9.94 -6.87
C CYS A 70 11.85 -10.08 -7.41
N LYS A 71 11.99 -10.19 -8.73
CA LYS A 71 13.29 -10.26 -9.39
C LYS A 71 14.14 -9.02 -9.09
N ILE A 72 13.63 -7.81 -9.31
CA ILE A 72 14.38 -6.57 -9.05
C ILE A 72 14.88 -6.52 -7.60
N LEU A 73 14.01 -6.84 -6.64
CA LEU A 73 14.36 -6.78 -5.23
C LEU A 73 15.41 -7.83 -4.86
N LEU A 74 15.24 -9.07 -5.31
CA LEU A 74 16.16 -10.17 -4.99
C LEU A 74 17.52 -10.00 -5.69
N ASP A 75 17.53 -9.53 -6.95
CA ASP A 75 18.78 -9.20 -7.67
C ASP A 75 19.56 -8.09 -6.95
N ASP A 76 18.86 -7.17 -6.28
CA ASP A 76 19.44 -6.10 -5.46
C ASP A 76 19.77 -6.53 -4.01
N ASN A 77 19.65 -7.82 -3.68
CA ASN A 77 19.80 -8.38 -2.32
C ASN A 77 18.85 -7.75 -1.28
N VAL A 78 17.68 -7.27 -1.72
CA VAL A 78 16.65 -6.71 -0.86
C VAL A 78 15.54 -7.73 -0.65
N THR A 79 15.18 -7.98 0.61
CA THR A 79 14.17 -8.98 0.94
C THR A 79 12.76 -8.48 0.55
N PRO A 80 12.04 -9.14 -0.37
CA PRO A 80 10.66 -8.79 -0.70
C PRO A 80 9.70 -9.25 0.40
N VAL A 81 9.03 -8.30 1.06
CA VAL A 81 8.04 -8.59 2.10
C VAL A 81 6.64 -8.37 1.53
N MET A 82 6.08 -9.43 0.96
CA MET A 82 4.79 -9.40 0.27
C MET A 82 3.72 -10.21 1.02
N PRO A 83 2.45 -9.79 1.00
CA PRO A 83 1.38 -10.53 1.63
C PRO A 83 1.05 -11.84 0.91
N TYR A 84 0.32 -12.69 1.63
CA TYR A 84 -0.33 -13.85 1.02
C TYR A 84 -1.36 -13.39 -0.01
N LYS A 85 -1.35 -14.04 -1.17
CA LYS A 85 -2.40 -13.89 -2.18
C LYS A 85 -3.21 -15.17 -2.19
N ARG A 86 -4.50 -15.08 -1.84
CA ARG A 86 -5.38 -16.24 -1.86
C ARG A 86 -5.47 -16.77 -3.31
N PRO A 87 -5.32 -18.09 -3.53
CA PRO A 87 -5.47 -18.67 -4.86
C PRO A 87 -6.87 -18.37 -5.39
N MET A 88 -6.92 -17.78 -6.59
CA MET A 88 -8.16 -17.39 -7.25
C MET A 88 -8.67 -18.55 -8.13
N THR A 89 -9.06 -19.66 -7.50
CA THR A 89 -9.77 -20.73 -8.20
C THR A 89 -11.23 -20.34 -8.37
N LYS A 90 -11.79 -20.52 -9.57
CA LYS A 90 -13.22 -20.29 -9.81
C LYS A 90 -14.06 -21.19 -8.90
N LYS A 91 -15.18 -20.67 -8.38
CA LYS A 91 -16.12 -21.46 -7.57
C LYS A 91 -16.62 -22.66 -8.40
N GLY A 92 -16.70 -23.83 -7.78
CA GLY A 92 -17.08 -25.09 -8.44
C GLY A 92 -15.95 -25.85 -9.15
N PHE A 93 -14.73 -25.30 -9.19
CA PHE A 93 -13.55 -26.00 -9.70
C PHE A 93 -12.68 -26.53 -8.57
N PHE A 94 -12.06 -27.69 -8.78
CA PHE A 94 -11.07 -28.26 -7.87
C PHE A 94 -9.88 -27.31 -7.68
N LYS A 95 -9.44 -27.19 -6.43
CA LYS A 95 -8.26 -26.41 -6.05
C LYS A 95 -7.01 -27.29 -6.12
N LYS A 96 -5.84 -26.66 -6.15
CA LYS A 96 -4.54 -27.37 -6.28
C LYS A 96 -4.32 -28.43 -5.18
N HIS A 97 -4.79 -28.16 -3.96
CA HIS A 97 -4.66 -29.07 -2.82
C HIS A 97 -5.68 -30.21 -2.79
N ASP A 98 -6.65 -30.21 -3.72
CA ASP A 98 -7.60 -31.32 -3.88
C ASP A 98 -7.01 -32.45 -4.76
N PHE A 99 -5.83 -32.23 -5.36
CA PHE A 99 -5.14 -33.20 -6.19
C PHE A 99 -3.96 -33.82 -5.43
N VAL A 100 -3.74 -35.12 -5.63
CA VAL A 100 -2.56 -35.83 -5.12
C VAL A 100 -1.42 -35.64 -6.12
N TYR A 101 -0.29 -35.13 -5.66
CA TYR A 101 0.93 -35.02 -6.46
C TYR A 101 1.69 -36.35 -6.44
N ASP A 102 2.09 -36.83 -7.62
CA ASP A 102 2.95 -37.99 -7.78
C ASP A 102 4.36 -37.51 -8.19
N GLU A 103 5.32 -37.72 -7.28
CA GLU A 103 6.72 -37.31 -7.45
C GLU A 103 7.44 -38.10 -8.57
N TYR A 104 7.08 -39.36 -8.79
CA TYR A 104 7.76 -40.21 -9.78
C TYR A 104 7.46 -39.76 -11.22
N TYR A 105 6.23 -39.31 -11.47
CA TYR A 105 5.79 -38.87 -12.81
C TYR A 105 5.71 -37.35 -12.97
N ASP A 106 6.10 -36.58 -11.94
CA ASP A 106 5.95 -35.12 -11.86
C ASP A 106 4.55 -34.64 -12.33
N CYS A 107 3.50 -35.27 -11.80
CA CYS A 107 2.13 -34.94 -12.22
C CYS A 107 1.11 -35.01 -11.08
N TYR A 108 0.02 -34.26 -11.24
CA TYR A 108 -1.13 -34.32 -10.34
C TYR A 108 -2.10 -35.39 -10.83
N LYS A 109 -2.39 -36.38 -9.97
CA LYS A 109 -3.41 -37.39 -10.21
C LYS A 109 -4.80 -36.80 -9.96
N CYS A 110 -5.69 -36.98 -10.93
CA CYS A 110 -7.08 -36.53 -10.86
C CYS A 110 -8.02 -37.71 -11.15
N GLU A 111 -8.85 -38.07 -10.16
CA GLU A 111 -9.84 -39.16 -10.31
C GLU A 111 -10.96 -38.79 -11.31
N PHE A 112 -11.22 -37.49 -11.49
CA PHE A 112 -12.26 -36.97 -12.36
C PHE A 112 -11.77 -36.61 -13.78
N LEU A 113 -10.54 -37.00 -14.14
CA LEU A 113 -9.91 -36.68 -15.43
C LEU A 113 -10.84 -37.02 -16.62
N HIS A 114 -11.46 -38.20 -16.58
CA HIS A 114 -12.37 -38.71 -17.61
C HIS A 114 -13.67 -37.90 -17.77
N LYS A 115 -14.07 -37.11 -16.75
CA LYS A 115 -15.25 -36.24 -16.78
C LYS A 115 -14.90 -34.79 -17.13
N CYS A 116 -13.65 -34.37 -16.89
CA CYS A 116 -13.24 -32.97 -17.01
C CYS A 116 -12.72 -32.58 -18.40
N THR A 117 -12.11 -33.50 -19.16
CA THR A 117 -11.53 -33.16 -20.46
C THR A 117 -11.62 -34.31 -21.47
N CYS A 118 -11.95 -33.99 -22.73
CA CYS A 118 -11.88 -34.93 -23.85
C CYS A 118 -10.52 -34.92 -24.58
N SER A 119 -9.48 -34.31 -23.98
CA SER A 119 -8.16 -34.17 -24.61
C SER A 119 -7.45 -35.51 -24.67
N LYS A 120 -7.02 -35.94 -25.87
CA LYS A 120 -6.30 -37.21 -26.06
C LYS A 120 -5.05 -37.35 -25.20
N ASN A 121 -4.39 -36.23 -24.90
CA ASN A 121 -3.13 -36.23 -24.15
C ASN A 121 -3.33 -36.12 -22.64
N ASN A 122 -4.55 -35.83 -22.15
CA ASN A 122 -4.88 -35.68 -20.73
C ASN A 122 -3.93 -34.76 -19.92
N LYS A 123 -3.21 -33.88 -20.61
CA LYS A 123 -2.21 -32.98 -20.03
C LYS A 123 -2.71 -31.55 -20.09
N LYS A 124 -2.58 -30.85 -18.97
CA LYS A 124 -2.76 -29.40 -18.89
C LYS A 124 -1.40 -28.73 -19.08
N VAL A 125 -1.26 -27.96 -20.15
CA VAL A 125 -0.09 -27.08 -20.31
C VAL A 125 -0.26 -25.91 -19.35
N VAL A 126 0.70 -25.74 -18.44
CA VAL A 126 0.73 -24.63 -17.49
C VAL A 126 1.83 -23.67 -17.94
N CYS A 127 1.44 -22.47 -18.36
CA CYS A 127 2.42 -21.41 -18.62
C CYS A 127 2.89 -20.86 -17.29
N ARG A 128 4.19 -21.00 -16.99
CA ARG A 128 4.86 -20.32 -15.86
C ARG A 128 5.60 -19.09 -16.38
N HIS A 129 5.69 -18.05 -15.56
CA HIS A 129 6.52 -16.90 -15.89
C HIS A 129 8.00 -17.30 -15.82
N VAL A 130 8.87 -16.70 -16.65
CA VAL A 130 10.32 -16.97 -16.64
C VAL A 130 10.96 -16.69 -15.27
N TRP A 131 10.34 -15.81 -14.48
CA TRP A 131 10.77 -15.40 -13.13
C TRP A 131 9.85 -15.91 -12.02
N GLU A 132 9.09 -16.99 -12.25
CA GLU A 132 8.18 -17.55 -11.24
C GLU A 132 8.94 -17.98 -9.96
N GLU A 133 10.17 -18.48 -10.10
CA GLU A 133 11.03 -18.92 -9.00
C GLU A 133 11.28 -17.79 -7.98
N TYR A 134 11.45 -16.56 -8.44
CA TYR A 134 11.60 -15.38 -7.57
C TYR A 134 10.33 -15.08 -6.76
N LEU A 135 9.15 -15.41 -7.31
CA LEU A 135 7.88 -15.25 -6.60
C LEU A 135 7.67 -16.37 -5.59
N GLU A 136 8.08 -17.60 -5.91
CA GLU A 136 8.12 -18.73 -4.98
C GLU A 136 9.06 -18.43 -3.81
N GLU A 137 10.26 -17.89 -4.06
CA GLU A 137 11.21 -17.46 -3.03
C GLU A 137 10.60 -16.38 -2.11
N ALA A 138 9.98 -15.34 -2.67
CA ALA A 138 9.29 -14.33 -1.88
C ALA A 138 8.16 -14.92 -1.01
N GLU A 139 7.48 -15.97 -1.48
CA GLU A 139 6.46 -16.69 -0.71
C GLU A 139 7.08 -17.50 0.43
N HIS A 140 8.22 -18.16 0.20
CA HIS A 140 8.97 -18.85 1.26
C HIS A 140 9.44 -17.88 2.35
N LEU A 141 10.04 -16.77 1.94
CA LEU A 141 10.54 -15.71 2.83
C LEU A 141 9.42 -15.11 3.70
N ARG A 142 8.18 -15.03 3.21
CA ARG A 142 7.03 -14.53 3.96
C ARG A 142 6.78 -15.27 5.28
N HIS A 143 7.13 -16.56 5.36
CA HIS A 143 6.90 -17.37 6.56
C HIS A 143 7.88 -17.07 7.69
N THR A 144 9.01 -16.43 7.39
CA THR A 144 10.02 -16.05 8.39
C THR A 144 9.45 -15.08 9.42
N THR A 145 9.95 -15.18 10.66
CA THR A 145 9.55 -14.27 11.75
C THR A 145 9.97 -12.84 11.46
N TYR A 146 11.13 -12.66 10.84
CA TYR A 146 11.63 -11.36 10.37
C TYR A 146 10.62 -10.68 9.43
N ASN A 147 10.22 -11.34 8.34
CA ASN A 147 9.31 -10.74 7.36
C ASN A 147 7.92 -10.48 7.93
N LYS A 148 7.41 -11.36 8.81
CA LYS A 148 6.15 -11.12 9.54
C LYS A 148 6.22 -9.85 10.38
N SER A 149 7.33 -9.62 11.08
CA SER A 149 7.51 -8.42 11.90
C SER A 149 7.58 -7.14 11.06
N ILE A 150 8.29 -7.18 9.93
CA ILE A 150 8.38 -6.05 8.99
C ILE A 150 7.02 -5.75 8.35
N TYR A 151 6.29 -6.77 7.92
CA TYR A 151 4.96 -6.58 7.33
C TYR A 151 3.96 -6.00 8.35
N ALA A 152 4.06 -6.39 9.63
CA ALA A 152 3.20 -5.84 10.68
C ALA A 152 3.37 -4.32 10.87
N LEU A 153 4.58 -3.78 10.64
CA LEU A 153 4.87 -2.35 10.71
C LEU A 153 4.13 -1.52 9.63
N ARG A 154 3.65 -2.15 8.55
CA ARG A 154 2.94 -1.47 7.46
C ARG A 154 1.71 -0.71 7.95
N SER A 155 0.91 -1.35 8.81
CA SER A 155 -0.28 -0.76 9.44
C SER A 155 0.05 0.47 10.29
N GLN A 156 1.25 0.49 10.86
CA GLN A 156 1.68 1.55 11.76
C GLN A 156 2.31 2.74 11.04
N THR A 157 2.91 2.49 9.88
CA THR A 157 3.72 3.42 9.12
C THR A 157 2.91 4.01 7.97
N ILE A 158 2.93 3.35 6.81
CA ILE A 158 2.41 3.88 5.55
C ILE A 158 0.88 3.97 5.54
N GLU A 159 0.17 2.95 6.05
CA GLU A 159 -1.31 2.97 6.08
C GLU A 159 -1.83 4.12 6.97
N ARG A 160 -1.19 4.33 8.12
CA ARG A 160 -1.53 5.43 9.02
C ARG A 160 -1.23 6.80 8.40
N VAL A 161 -0.13 6.93 7.65
CA VAL A 161 0.19 8.14 6.89
C VAL A 161 -0.88 8.41 5.83
N PHE A 162 -1.28 7.41 5.06
CA PHE A 162 -2.35 7.55 4.08
C PHE A 162 -3.71 7.84 4.71
N ALA A 163 -4.03 7.25 5.86
CA ALA A 163 -5.25 7.57 6.60
C ALA A 163 -5.27 9.05 7.02
N ASP A 164 -4.18 9.57 7.60
CA ASP A 164 -4.07 10.99 7.95
C ASP A 164 -4.21 11.90 6.72
N LEU A 165 -3.63 11.51 5.59
CA LEU A 165 -3.74 12.26 4.34
C LEU A 165 -5.16 12.33 3.79
N LYS A 166 -5.89 11.22 3.86
CA LYS A 166 -7.28 11.13 3.41
C LYS A 166 -8.19 11.96 4.30
N GLU A 167 -8.11 11.77 5.61
CA GLU A 167 -9.01 12.37 6.59
C GLU A 167 -8.70 13.85 6.87
N LYS A 168 -7.43 14.22 7.02
CA LYS A 168 -7.02 15.57 7.49
C LYS A 168 -6.55 16.49 6.38
N HIS A 169 -6.02 15.92 5.29
CA HIS A 169 -5.43 16.68 4.19
C HIS A 169 -6.23 16.57 2.89
N GLY A 170 -7.40 15.94 2.94
CA GLY A 170 -8.39 15.95 1.86
C GLY A 170 -7.98 15.19 0.60
N LEU A 171 -6.98 14.30 0.65
CA LEU A 171 -6.49 13.59 -0.54
C LEU A 171 -7.45 12.50 -1.08
N CYS A 172 -8.65 12.35 -0.52
CA CYS A 172 -9.72 11.55 -1.13
C CYS A 172 -10.24 12.16 -2.44
N TYR A 173 -10.17 13.49 -2.59
CA TYR A 173 -10.59 14.23 -3.76
C TYR A 173 -9.56 15.30 -4.09
N THR A 174 -9.41 15.67 -5.35
CA THR A 174 -8.59 16.82 -5.74
C THR A 174 -9.41 17.76 -6.59
N THR A 175 -9.29 19.05 -6.30
CA THR A 175 -9.85 20.13 -7.13
C THR A 175 -8.92 20.50 -8.29
N LEU A 176 -7.69 19.97 -8.28
CA LEU A 176 -6.66 20.27 -9.27
C LEU A 176 -6.72 19.28 -10.44
N ARG A 177 -6.46 19.79 -11.65
CA ARG A 177 -6.34 18.99 -12.87
C ARG A 177 -4.92 19.06 -13.41
N GLY A 178 -4.34 17.90 -13.70
CA GLY A 178 -2.96 17.73 -14.17
C GLY A 178 -2.08 17.03 -13.13
N ILE A 179 -1.26 16.07 -13.58
CA ILE A 179 -0.39 15.27 -12.72
C ILE A 179 0.56 16.15 -11.91
N ASP A 180 1.14 17.19 -12.53
CA ASP A 180 2.08 18.08 -11.85
C ASP A 180 1.45 18.85 -10.69
N LYS A 181 0.22 19.35 -10.87
CA LYS A 181 -0.49 20.10 -9.82
C LYS A 181 -0.84 19.21 -8.64
N VAL A 182 -1.33 18.00 -8.92
CA VAL A 182 -1.63 17.00 -7.88
C VAL A 182 -0.34 16.58 -7.18
N ARG A 183 0.74 16.35 -7.92
CA ARG A 183 2.07 16.05 -7.40
C ARG A 183 2.55 17.14 -6.43
N MET A 184 2.43 18.41 -6.78
CA MET A 184 2.78 19.52 -5.88
C MET A 184 1.97 19.49 -4.58
N GLN A 185 0.64 19.31 -4.67
CA GLN A 185 -0.23 19.22 -3.49
C GLN A 185 0.16 18.04 -2.59
N THR A 186 0.40 16.88 -3.19
CA THR A 186 0.79 15.66 -2.49
C THR A 186 2.15 15.80 -1.81
N LEU A 187 3.15 16.35 -2.52
CA LEU A 187 4.49 16.59 -1.98
C LEU A 187 4.45 17.56 -0.79
N LEU A 188 3.67 18.64 -0.90
CA LEU A 188 3.49 19.59 0.20
C LEU A 188 2.86 18.91 1.43
N ALA A 189 1.84 18.07 1.23
CA ALA A 189 1.22 17.32 2.32
C ALA A 189 2.22 16.37 3.00
N PHE A 190 3.02 15.64 2.23
CA PHE A 190 4.06 14.76 2.77
C PHE A 190 5.15 15.53 3.52
N ALA A 191 5.59 16.67 2.99
CA ALA A 191 6.55 17.54 3.67
C ALA A 191 6.01 18.01 5.03
N CYS A 192 4.77 18.48 5.08
CA CYS A 192 4.09 18.88 6.32
C CYS A 192 3.98 17.71 7.33
N LEU A 193 3.66 16.50 6.88
CA LEU A 193 3.61 15.32 7.74
C LEU A 193 4.98 14.96 8.31
N ASN A 194 6.03 15.00 7.48
CA ASN A 194 7.40 14.77 7.91
C ASN A 194 7.86 15.81 8.94
N LEU A 195 7.59 17.10 8.69
CA LEU A 195 7.89 18.19 9.64
C LEU A 195 7.16 18.02 10.97
N LYS A 196 5.87 17.65 10.93
CA LYS A 196 5.09 17.34 12.13
C LYS A 196 5.69 16.18 12.91
N LYS A 197 6.15 15.12 12.23
CA LYS A 197 6.84 13.99 12.87
C LYS A 197 8.15 14.41 13.50
N LEU A 198 8.97 15.20 12.81
CA LEU A 198 10.22 15.75 13.36
C LEU A 198 9.97 16.60 14.60
N ALA A 199 8.98 17.50 14.57
CA ALA A 199 8.62 18.34 15.70
C ALA A 199 8.17 17.50 16.91
N ASN A 200 7.31 16.51 16.71
CA ASN A 200 6.88 15.60 17.77
C ASN A 200 8.02 14.74 18.30
N TRP A 201 8.95 14.32 17.45
CA TRP A 201 10.09 13.52 17.88
C TRP A 201 11.05 14.36 18.72
N LYS A 202 11.40 15.57 18.27
CA LYS A 202 12.21 16.53 19.04
C LYS A 202 11.55 16.90 20.37
N TRP A 203 10.22 17.10 20.38
CA TRP A 203 9.46 17.37 21.59
C TRP A 203 9.55 16.23 22.60
N LYS A 204 9.31 14.99 22.17
CA LYS A 204 9.38 13.81 23.05
C LYS A 204 10.78 13.53 23.56
N ASN A 205 11.81 13.84 22.78
CA ASN A 205 13.20 13.60 23.15
C ASN A 205 13.80 14.72 24.03
N SER A 206 13.11 15.86 24.12
CA SER A 206 13.51 16.96 24.99
C SER A 206 13.16 16.61 26.45
N LYS A 207 14.17 16.35 27.28
CA LYS A 207 14.03 16.17 28.74
C LYS A 207 13.63 17.46 29.49
N ASN A 208 13.15 18.50 28.81
CA ASN A 208 12.86 19.78 29.44
C ASN A 208 11.43 19.83 29.98
N GLN A 209 11.27 19.45 31.25
CA GLN A 209 10.05 19.72 32.05
C GLN A 209 9.67 21.22 32.03
N LEU A 210 10.64 22.13 31.86
CA LEU A 210 10.43 23.58 31.87
C LEU A 210 9.66 24.11 30.65
N ILE A 211 9.80 23.47 29.48
CA ILE A 211 9.08 23.87 28.26
C ILE A 211 7.60 23.45 28.34
N PHE A 212 7.27 22.43 29.13
CA PHE A 212 5.90 21.95 29.32
C PHE A 212 5.00 23.02 29.99
N LEU A 213 5.54 23.78 30.95
CA LEU A 213 4.84 24.86 31.65
C LEU A 213 4.64 26.10 30.76
N ILE A 214 5.64 26.46 29.95
CA ILE A 214 5.56 27.59 29.01
C ILE A 214 4.57 27.29 27.88
N PHE A 215 4.46 26.03 27.44
CA PHE A 215 3.47 25.67 26.42
C PHE A 215 2.06 25.43 26.98
N LEU A 216 1.88 25.12 28.27
CA LEU A 216 0.56 25.11 28.91
C LEU A 216 -0.05 26.51 28.94
N SER A 217 0.75 27.54 29.26
CA SER A 217 0.28 28.93 29.19
C SER A 217 0.00 29.37 27.75
N ILE A 218 0.83 28.97 26.77
CA ILE A 218 0.58 29.27 25.35
C ILE A 218 -0.65 28.50 24.82
N LYS A 219 -0.85 27.22 25.17
CA LYS A 219 -2.07 26.47 24.80
C LYS A 219 -3.33 27.08 25.42
N TYR A 220 -3.27 27.55 26.67
CA TYR A 220 -4.35 28.27 27.33
C TYR A 220 -4.67 29.60 26.62
N VAL A 221 -3.65 30.33 26.18
CA VAL A 221 -3.83 31.56 25.39
C VAL A 221 -4.44 31.23 24.00
N PHE A 222 -3.95 30.19 23.31
CA PHE A 222 -4.50 29.78 22.03
C PHE A 222 -5.90 29.15 22.11
N SER A 223 -6.27 28.48 23.20
CA SER A 223 -7.65 28.04 23.42
C SER A 223 -8.57 29.24 23.63
N LYS A 224 -8.11 30.26 24.35
CA LYS A 224 -8.83 31.53 24.57
C LYS A 224 -8.96 32.39 23.30
N LEU A 225 -8.00 32.27 22.37
CA LEU A 225 -8.08 32.90 21.04
C LEU A 225 -8.95 32.10 20.06
N ARG A 226 -9.03 30.77 20.20
CA ARG A 226 -9.92 29.92 19.39
C ARG A 226 -11.41 30.16 19.70
N ASP A 227 -11.73 30.59 20.92
CA ASP A 227 -13.10 30.84 21.36
C ASP A 227 -13.73 32.17 20.89
N LYS A 228 -12.97 33.12 20.31
CA LYS A 228 -13.50 34.47 20.00
C LYS A 228 -13.72 34.82 18.52
N SER A 229 -13.55 33.90 17.56
CA SER A 229 -13.74 34.28 16.14
C SER A 229 -14.21 33.21 15.15
N TYR A 230 -14.61 32.01 15.58
CA TYR A 230 -15.20 31.00 14.68
C TYR A 230 -16.42 30.31 15.29
N ALA A 231 -17.30 31.10 15.90
CA ALA A 231 -18.66 30.70 16.22
C ALA A 231 -19.62 31.37 15.22
N ARG A 232 -19.80 30.74 14.04
CA ARG A 232 -21.03 30.74 13.20
C ARG A 232 -20.73 30.16 11.81
N LEU A 233 -21.16 28.93 11.59
CA LEU A 233 -22.13 28.58 10.53
C LEU A 233 -22.51 27.11 10.69
N LYS A 234 -23.50 26.88 11.57
CA LYS A 234 -24.44 25.77 11.43
C LYS A 234 -25.29 26.07 10.20
N ILE A 235 -25.21 25.21 9.19
CA ILE A 235 -26.31 25.00 8.25
C ILE A 235 -26.48 23.48 8.12
N CYS A 236 -27.32 22.91 8.97
CA CYS A 236 -28.26 21.87 8.59
C CYS A 236 -29.64 22.52 8.82
N PRO A 237 -30.58 22.43 7.85
CA PRO A 237 -31.47 21.27 7.88
C PRO A 237 -31.97 20.78 6.50
N PHE A 238 -32.56 19.58 6.52
CA PHE A 238 -33.39 18.90 5.51
C PHE A 238 -32.72 18.04 4.42
N GLY A 239 -32.92 16.72 4.54
CA GLY A 239 -32.65 15.71 3.52
C GLY A 239 -32.43 14.31 4.10
N GLN A 240 -33.52 13.61 4.38
CA GLN A 240 -33.70 12.23 4.90
C GLN A 240 -32.67 11.12 4.53
N ILE A 241 -32.38 10.26 5.54
CA ILE A 241 -32.34 8.75 5.57
C ILE A 241 -31.43 8.05 4.52
N VAL A 242 -30.46 7.17 4.85
CA VAL A 242 -30.61 5.70 5.09
C VAL A 242 -29.26 5.11 5.55
N LEU A 243 -29.31 4.19 6.53
CA LEU A 243 -28.25 3.27 6.95
C LEU A 243 -27.86 2.28 5.84
N SER A 244 -26.57 1.98 5.67
CA SER A 244 -26.13 0.59 5.41
C SER A 244 -24.64 0.45 5.63
N THR A 245 -24.28 -0.51 6.48
CA THR A 245 -23.01 -1.22 6.40
C THR A 245 -22.88 -1.94 5.06
N ASN A 246 -21.68 -1.92 4.50
CA ASN A 246 -20.96 -3.07 3.93
C ASN A 246 -19.48 -2.74 3.88
#